data_AF-A0A5N6ER46-F1
#
_entry.id   AF-A0A5N6ER46-F1
#
_cell.length_a   1.000
_cell.length_b   1.000
_cell.length_c   1.000
_cell.angle_alpha   90.00
_cell.angle_beta   90.00
_cell.angle_gamma   90.00
#
_symmetry.space_group_name_H-M   'P 1'
#
loop_
_entity.id
_entity.type
_entity.pdbx_description
1 polymer ?
#
loop_
_entity_poly.entity_id
_entity_poly.type
_entity_poly.pdbx_seq_one_letter_code
_entity_poly.pdbx_strand_id
1 'polypeptide(L)'
;MRTMLGVLPDQVLLRNEKAMVWIFFPGEELYVCAVLKEAGIDAVMLHAGLEHKERAEIVRTFNGPGDKVMVLVMSYLVNSASLNLRRYCHHVHLFSVAMTRTTVDQEM
;
A
#
# COMPACT_ATOMS: atom_id res chain seq x y z
N MET A 1 8.80 8.46 -7.34
CA MET A 1 8.40 7.33 -8.22
C MET A 1 9.54 6.65 -8.97
N ARG A 2 10.53 7.34 -9.55
CA ARG A 2 11.63 6.71 -10.32
C ARG A 2 12.24 5.48 -9.64
N THR A 3 12.66 5.61 -8.37
CA THR A 3 13.26 4.50 -7.62
C THR A 3 12.28 3.38 -7.34
N MET A 4 11.04 3.69 -6.92
CA MET A 4 10.02 2.67 -6.65
C MET A 4 9.61 1.90 -7.91
N LEU A 5 9.56 2.55 -9.07
CA LEU A 5 9.32 1.89 -10.36
C LEU A 5 10.50 1.00 -10.79
N GLY A 6 11.68 1.15 -10.19
CA GLY A 6 12.78 0.20 -10.37
C GLY A 6 12.64 -1.07 -9.53
N VAL A 7 11.76 -1.10 -8.53
CA VAL A 7 11.66 -2.19 -7.55
C VAL A 7 10.29 -2.87 -7.58
N LEU A 8 9.20 -2.09 -7.54
CA LEU A 8 7.85 -2.62 -7.45
C LEU A 8 7.44 -3.49 -8.65
N PRO A 9 7.79 -3.18 -9.91
CA PRO A 9 7.47 -4.08 -11.01
C PRO A 9 8.14 -5.45 -10.90
N ASP A 10 9.41 -5.53 -10.47
CA ASP A 10 10.07 -6.82 -10.25
C ASP A 10 9.37 -7.60 -9.14
N GLN A 11 9.14 -6.94 -8.01
CA GLN A 11 8.50 -7.54 -6.84
C GLN A 11 7.07 -8.03 -7.17
N VAL A 12 6.27 -7.20 -7.82
CA VAL A 12 4.85 -7.48 -8.03
C VAL A 12 4.61 -8.33 -9.27
N LEU A 13 5.23 -8.01 -10.40
CA LEU A 13 4.92 -8.65 -11.67
C LEU A 13 5.73 -9.93 -11.91
N LEU A 14 6.99 -9.98 -11.45
CA LEU A 14 7.86 -11.14 -11.65
C LEU A 14 7.80 -12.11 -10.47
N ARG A 15 7.80 -11.61 -9.23
CA ARG A 15 7.80 -12.46 -8.02
C ARG A 15 6.41 -12.71 -7.45
N ASN A 16 5.41 -11.95 -7.89
CA ASN A 16 4.04 -12.03 -7.38
C ASN A 16 3.94 -11.77 -5.86
N GLU A 17 4.78 -10.86 -5.36
CA GLU A 17 4.87 -10.51 -3.95
C GLU A 17 4.11 -9.20 -3.68
N LYS A 18 3.14 -9.24 -2.76
CA LYS A 18 2.37 -8.05 -2.39
C LYS A 18 3.22 -7.02 -1.66
N ALA A 19 2.92 -5.75 -1.87
CA ALA A 19 3.63 -4.62 -1.26
C ALA A 19 2.69 -3.64 -0.57
N MET A 20 3.20 -2.97 0.46
CA MET A 20 2.59 -1.77 1.02
C MET A 20 3.45 -0.55 0.70
N VAL A 21 2.78 0.56 0.41
CA VAL A 21 3.43 1.86 0.19
C VAL A 21 2.85 2.86 1.17
N TRP A 22 3.67 3.33 2.10
CA TRP A 22 3.29 4.33 3.10
C TRP A 22 3.49 5.75 2.61
N ILE A 23 2.46 6.54 2.84
CA ILE A 23 2.35 7.92 2.39
C ILE A 23 1.78 8.78 3.51
N PHE A 24 2.23 10.03 3.57
CA PHE A 24 1.81 11.02 4.55
C PHE A 24 0.80 12.00 3.97
N PHE A 25 0.99 12.46 2.73
CA PHE A 25 0.11 13.46 2.12
C PHE A 25 -0.95 12.81 1.21
N PRO A 26 -2.26 13.11 1.39
CA PRO A 26 -3.32 12.51 0.57
C PRO A 26 -3.16 12.71 -0.94
N GLY A 27 -2.58 13.84 -1.38
CA GLY A 27 -2.29 14.08 -2.80
C GLY A 27 -1.26 13.11 -3.38
N GLU A 28 -0.30 12.67 -2.56
CA GLU A 28 0.69 11.67 -2.96
C GLU A 28 0.05 10.27 -3.07
N GLU A 29 -0.94 9.94 -2.24
CA GLU A 29 -1.67 8.66 -2.32
C GLU A 29 -2.29 8.48 -3.71
N LEU A 30 -2.99 9.52 -4.18
CA LEU A 30 -3.59 9.54 -5.50
C LEU A 30 -2.53 9.43 -6.60
N TYR A 31 -1.45 10.23 -6.49
CA TYR A 31 -0.37 10.22 -7.47
C TYR A 31 0.31 8.85 -7.58
N VAL A 32 0.70 8.24 -6.45
CA VAL A 32 1.36 6.93 -6.42
C VAL A 32 0.43 5.86 -6.96
N CYS A 33 -0.84 5.83 -6.53
CA CYS A 33 -1.81 4.84 -7.00
C CYS A 33 -2.05 4.96 -8.51
N ALA A 34 -2.22 6.18 -9.03
CA ALA A 34 -2.39 6.41 -10.46
C ALA A 34 -1.17 5.92 -11.26
N VAL A 35 0.05 6.29 -10.84
CA VAL A 35 1.28 5.87 -11.52
C VAL A 35 1.46 4.35 -11.53
N LEU A 36 1.13 3.67 -10.42
CA LEU A 36 1.21 2.21 -10.36
C LEU A 36 0.19 1.53 -11.28
N LYS A 37 -1.04 2.05 -11.34
CA LYS A 37 -2.07 1.56 -12.27
C LYS A 37 -1.66 1.75 -13.73
N GLU A 38 -1.10 2.91 -14.07
CA GLU A 38 -0.56 3.18 -15.42
C GLU A 38 0.64 2.25 -15.76
N ALA A 39 1.39 1.81 -14.75
CA ALA A 39 2.45 0.82 -14.91
C ALA A 39 1.95 -0.64 -14.98
N GLY A 40 0.62 -0.86 -15.02
CA GLY A 40 0.01 -2.18 -15.06
C GLY A 40 0.00 -2.93 -13.73
N ILE A 41 0.25 -2.24 -12.61
CA ILE A 41 0.23 -2.80 -11.26
C ILE A 41 -1.14 -2.55 -10.63
N ASP A 42 -1.79 -3.62 -10.15
CA ASP A 42 -3.05 -3.52 -9.41
C ASP A 42 -2.82 -2.90 -8.03
N ALA A 43 -3.04 -1.59 -7.92
CA ALA A 43 -2.87 -0.81 -6.72
C ALA A 43 -4.19 -0.23 -6.22
N VAL A 44 -4.39 -0.24 -4.90
CA VAL A 44 -5.57 0.37 -4.25
C VAL A 44 -5.14 1.25 -3.08
N MET A 45 -5.84 2.36 -2.89
CA MET A 45 -5.60 3.27 -1.77
C MET A 45 -6.48 2.89 -0.58
N LEU A 46 -5.90 2.89 0.62
CA LEU A 46 -6.61 2.79 1.88
C LEU A 46 -6.54 4.13 2.63
N HIS A 47 -7.46 5.03 2.31
CA HIS A 47 -7.51 6.39 2.87
C HIS A 47 -8.65 6.56 3.88
N ALA A 48 -8.68 7.72 4.55
CA ALA A 48 -9.65 8.01 5.62
C ALA A 48 -11.09 8.18 5.11
N GLY A 49 -11.27 8.55 3.85
CA GLY A 49 -12.58 8.79 3.23
C GLY A 49 -13.36 7.54 2.82
N LEU A 50 -12.80 6.34 2.96
CA LEU A 50 -13.48 5.08 2.64
C LEU A 50 -14.50 4.70 3.70
N GLU A 51 -15.65 4.20 3.27
CA GLU A 51 -16.63 3.61 4.17
C GLU A 51 -16.07 2.33 4.82
N HIS A 52 -16.65 1.95 5.97
CA HIS A 52 -16.21 0.77 6.70
C HIS A 52 -16.29 -0.51 5.84
N LYS A 53 -17.32 -0.63 5.01
CA LYS A 53 -17.52 -1.78 4.12
C LYS A 53 -16.44 -1.85 3.04
N GLU A 54 -16.13 -0.72 2.40
CA GLU A 54 -15.10 -0.63 1.36
C GLU A 54 -13.72 -0.97 1.93
N ARG A 55 -13.39 -0.39 3.09
CA ARG A 55 -12.16 -0.70 3.82
C ARG A 55 -12.03 -2.20 4.11
N ALA A 56 -13.10 -2.82 4.63
CA ALA A 56 -13.10 -4.25 4.95
C ALA A 56 -12.93 -5.11 3.69
N GLU A 57 -13.53 -4.72 2.57
CA GLU A 57 -13.40 -5.43 1.30
C GLU A 57 -11.98 -5.34 0.73
N ILE A 58 -11.36 -4.16 0.76
CA ILE A 58 -9.98 -3.95 0.31
C ILE A 58 -9.03 -4.81 1.14
N VAL A 59 -9.16 -4.75 2.47
CA VAL A 59 -8.32 -5.51 3.40
C VAL A 59 -8.50 -7.02 3.19
N ARG A 60 -9.74 -7.48 3.01
CA ARG A 60 -10.03 -8.89 2.72
C ARG A 60 -9.40 -9.34 1.42
N THR A 61 -9.48 -8.52 0.37
CA THR A 61 -8.94 -8.84 -0.96
C THR A 61 -7.42 -8.83 -0.95
N PHE A 62 -6.81 -7.84 -0.30
CA PHE A 62 -5.36 -7.75 -0.10
C PHE A 62 -4.83 -8.96 0.69
N ASN A 63 -5.55 -9.39 1.74
CA ASN A 63 -5.21 -10.59 2.53
C ASN A 63 -5.67 -11.91 1.88
N GLY A 64 -6.19 -11.89 0.65
CA GLY A 64 -6.55 -13.10 -0.09
C GLY A 64 -5.39 -13.62 -0.95
N PRO A 65 -5.32 -14.94 -1.22
CA PRO A 65 -4.40 -15.47 -2.20
C PRO A 65 -4.76 -14.98 -3.61
N GLY A 66 -3.75 -14.70 -4.43
CA GLY A 66 -3.89 -14.37 -5.85
C GLY A 66 -3.45 -12.95 -6.22
N ASP A 67 -3.59 -12.66 -7.51
CA ASP A 67 -2.92 -11.55 -8.19
C ASP A 67 -3.78 -10.27 -8.20
N LYS A 68 -4.53 -10.07 -7.11
CA LYS A 68 -5.45 -8.93 -6.92
C LYS A 68 -5.03 -8.10 -5.73
N VAL A 69 -5.14 -6.79 -5.91
CA VAL A 69 -4.66 -5.74 -5.01
C VAL A 69 -3.22 -6.08 -4.60
N MET A 70 -2.31 -5.99 -5.55
CA MET A 70 -0.91 -6.34 -5.34
C MET A 70 -0.16 -5.27 -4.57
N VAL A 71 -0.59 -4.01 -4.68
CA VAL A 71 -0.02 -2.92 -3.89
C VAL A 71 -1.12 -2.20 -3.12
N LEU A 72 -0.93 -2.08 -1.80
CA LEU A 72 -1.78 -1.27 -0.94
C LEU A 72 -1.09 0.06 -0.63
N VAL A 73 -1.69 1.16 -1.06
CA VAL A 73 -1.22 2.51 -0.79
C VAL A 73 -1.89 3.00 0.49
N MET A 74 -1.09 3.18 1.54
CA MET A 74 -1.53 3.42 2.91
C MET A 74 -1.20 4.84 3.38
N SER A 75 -2.17 5.46 4.04
CA SER A 75 -1.97 6.75 4.71
C SER A 75 -1.51 6.56 6.16
N TYR A 76 -0.48 7.27 6.61
CA TYR A 76 -0.14 7.34 8.04
C TYR A 76 -1.25 7.94 8.91
N LEU A 77 -2.19 8.67 8.31
CA LEU A 77 -3.33 9.25 9.02
C LEU A 77 -4.45 8.23 9.29
N VAL A 78 -4.33 7.03 8.72
CA VAL A 78 -5.30 5.96 8.84
C VAL A 78 -4.74 4.89 9.77
N ASN A 79 -5.46 4.61 10.86
CA ASN A 79 -5.07 3.56 11.78
C ASN A 79 -5.08 2.18 11.09
N SER A 80 -3.91 1.56 11.03
CA SER A 80 -3.65 0.26 10.40
C SER A 80 -3.58 -0.90 11.40
N ALA A 81 -3.47 -0.62 12.70
CA ALA A 81 -3.13 -1.59 13.73
C ALA A 81 -4.16 -2.74 13.83
N SER A 82 -5.39 -2.51 13.38
CA SER A 82 -6.47 -3.49 13.37
C SER A 82 -6.59 -4.31 12.07
N LEU A 83 -5.80 -4.00 11.03
CA LEU A 83 -6.01 -4.53 9.67
C LEU A 83 -5.33 -5.87 9.40
N ASN A 84 -4.42 -6.34 10.28
CA ASN A 84 -3.72 -7.63 10.17
C ASN A 84 -3.16 -7.92 8.76
N LEU A 85 -2.47 -6.94 8.16
CA LEU A 85 -1.98 -6.99 6.77
C LEU A 85 -0.72 -7.86 6.57
N ARG A 86 -0.18 -8.46 7.64
CA ARG A 86 1.08 -9.21 7.64
C ARG A 86 1.00 -10.60 7.02
N ARG A 87 -0.19 -11.09 6.67
CA ARG A 87 -0.37 -12.48 6.22
C ARG A 87 0.23 -12.75 4.84
N TYR A 88 0.17 -11.78 3.92
CA TYR A 88 0.63 -11.93 2.54
C TYR A 88 1.56 -10.80 2.07
N CYS A 89 1.81 -9.81 2.91
CA CYS A 89 2.69 -8.69 2.59
C CYS A 89 3.90 -8.69 3.53
N HIS A 90 5.08 -8.86 2.95
CA HIS A 90 6.37 -8.82 3.64
C HIS A 90 7.23 -7.62 3.20
N HIS A 91 6.72 -6.80 2.29
CA HIS A 91 7.45 -5.68 1.70
C HIS A 91 6.75 -4.37 1.98
N VAL A 92 7.47 -3.47 2.63
CA VAL A 92 6.98 -2.15 3.01
C VAL A 92 7.91 -1.11 2.42
N HIS A 93 7.33 -0.16 1.68
CA HIS A 93 8.05 0.93 1.04
C HIS A 93 7.54 2.26 1.59
N LEU A 94 8.44 3.18 1.93
CA LEU A 94 8.07 4.50 2.42
C LEU A 94 8.25 5.50 1.27
N PHE A 95 7.15 6.02 0.72
CA PHE A 95 7.22 7.02 -0.33
C PHE A 95 7.51 8.40 0.25
N SER A 96 6.87 8.72 1.37
CA SER A 96 7.13 9.89 2.20
C SER A 96 7.36 9.41 3.64
N VAL A 97 8.28 10.05 4.36
CA VAL A 97 8.57 9.66 5.75
C VAL A 97 7.50 10.23 6.68
N ALA A 98 7.03 9.45 7.65
CA ALA A 98 6.16 9.96 8.70
C ALA A 98 6.87 11.05 9.52
N MET A 99 6.10 11.95 10.14
CA MET A 99 6.67 13.04 10.94
C MET A 99 7.39 12.57 12.21
N THR A 100 7.19 11.32 12.65
CA THR A 100 7.86 10.76 13.82
C THR A 100 8.41 9.37 13.55
N ARG A 101 9.54 9.03 14.18
CA ARG A 101 10.14 7.68 14.11
C ARG A 101 9.21 6.61 14.67
N THR A 102 8.47 6.92 15.73
CA THR A 102 7.50 6.00 16.34
C THR A 102 6.44 5.56 15.34
N THR A 103 5.94 6.49 14.53
CA THR A 103 4.96 6.18 13.48
C THR A 103 5.57 5.36 12.35
N VAL A 104 6.87 5.47 12.08
CA VAL A 104 7.54 4.59 11.11
C VAL A 104 7.66 3.18 11.69
N ASP A 105 8.15 3.05 12.93
CA ASP A 105 8.42 1.76 13.57
C ASP A 105 7.14 0.92 13.80
N GLN A 106 5.98 1.56 13.97
CA GLN A 106 4.69 0.87 14.10
C GLN A 106 4.18 0.28 12.78
N GLU A 107 4.62 0.83 11.66
CA GLU A 107 4.03 0.60 10.33
C GLU A 107 4.96 -0.21 9.40
N MET A 108 6.17 -0.53 9.88
CA MET A 108 7.11 -1.50 9.30
C MET A 108 6.83 -2.92 9.82
#